data_AF-A0A1H1CTH4-F1
#
_entry.id   AF-A0A1H1CTH4-F1
#
_cell.length_a   1.000
_cell.length_b   1.000
_cell.length_c   1.000
_cell.angle_alpha   90.00
_cell.angle_beta   90.00
_cell.angle_gamma   90.00
#
_symmetry.space_group_name_H-M   'P 1'
#
loop_
_entity.id
_entity.type
_entity.pdbx_description
1 polymer ?
#
loop_
_entity_poly.entity_id
_entity_poly.type
_entity_poly.pdbx_seq_one_letter_code
_entity_poly.pdbx_strand_id
1 'polypeptide(L)'
;MNKFSQIIKYLTKNFYIILAILIVLFIISGFINEKIWIGKMLTRPKYTIAIATTDWHQKNNNGVGTDYSYKINNKVYNETTGFSYRKGDKFLIIYDSLKPKNVQTLALYPVPEDYTGLKIPKNGWKYQEVPFNIDSNVIRKYLTD
;
A
#
# COMPACT_ATOMS: atom_id res chain seq x y z
N MET A 1 12.27 -34.07 39.87
CA MET A 1 12.68 -33.38 38.63
C MET A 1 11.75 -32.18 38.42
N ASN A 2 12.28 -30.95 38.36
CA ASN A 2 11.47 -29.74 38.39
C ASN A 2 10.68 -29.56 37.07
N LYS A 3 9.36 -29.29 37.15
CA LYS A 3 8.47 -29.12 35.98
C LYS A 3 9.03 -28.11 34.96
N PHE A 4 9.71 -27.08 35.47
CA PHE A 4 10.34 -26.04 34.67
C PHE A 4 11.43 -26.57 33.73
N SER A 5 12.24 -27.52 34.21
CA SER A 5 13.31 -28.15 33.43
C SER A 5 12.77 -29.02 32.30
N GLN A 6 11.63 -29.68 32.51
CA GLN A 6 10.96 -30.47 31.47
C GLN A 6 10.41 -29.59 30.34
N ILE A 7 9.84 -28.43 30.68
CA ILE A 7 9.33 -27.47 29.68
C ILE A 7 10.48 -26.93 28.82
N ILE A 8 11.58 -26.49 29.44
CA ILE A 8 12.74 -25.98 28.70
C ILE A 8 13.31 -27.06 27.76
N LYS A 9 13.40 -28.31 28.23
CA LYS A 9 13.87 -29.44 27.42
C LYS A 9 12.95 -29.75 26.23
N TYR A 10 11.63 -29.60 26.41
CA TYR A 10 10.65 -29.74 25.33
C TYR A 10 10.76 -28.60 24.31
N LEU A 11 10.86 -27.36 24.78
CA LEU A 11 11.00 -26.16 23.93
C LEU A 11 12.27 -26.21 23.08
N THR A 12 13.40 -26.62 23.68
CA THR A 12 14.68 -26.78 22.95
C THR A 12 14.63 -27.93 21.95
N LYS A 13 14.05 -29.08 22.33
CA LYS A 13 13.91 -30.22 21.42
C LYS A 13 13.04 -29.92 20.19
N ASN A 14 11.98 -29.13 20.39
CA ASN A 14 11.00 -28.82 19.34
C ASN A 14 11.10 -27.39 18.81
N PHE A 15 12.23 -26.71 19.04
CA PHE A 15 12.40 -25.29 18.74
C PHE A 15 12.03 -24.94 17.29
N TYR A 16 12.48 -25.74 16.32
CA TYR A 16 12.20 -25.53 14.91
C TYR A 16 10.71 -25.59 14.56
N ILE A 17 9.96 -26.49 15.22
CA ILE A 17 8.50 -26.62 15.02
C ILE A 17 7.79 -25.40 15.58
N ILE A 18 8.18 -24.95 16.78
CA ILE A 18 7.62 -23.75 17.42
C ILE A 18 7.90 -22.52 16.55
N LEU A 19 9.14 -22.39 16.06
CA LEU A 19 9.54 -21.30 15.17
C LEU A 19 8.73 -21.30 13.87
N ALA A 20 8.52 -22.47 13.25
CA ALA A 20 7.70 -22.59 12.05
C ALA A 20 6.25 -22.13 12.29
N ILE A 21 5.64 -22.53 13.41
CA ILE A 21 4.28 -22.09 13.78
C ILE A 21 4.23 -20.56 13.97
N LEU A 22 5.22 -19.98 14.64
CA LEU A 22 5.28 -18.53 14.84
C LEU A 22 5.42 -17.77 13.52
N ILE A 23 6.22 -18.28 12.58
CA ILE A 23 6.36 -17.69 11.24
C ILE A 23 5.03 -17.74 10.49
N VAL A 24 4.32 -18.88 10.52
CA VAL A 24 3.01 -19.02 9.87
C VAL A 24 1.99 -18.06 10.47
N LEU A 25 1.93 -17.96 11.80
CA LEU A 25 1.03 -17.01 12.49
C LEU A 25 1.38 -15.55 12.14
N PHE A 26 2.67 -15.22 12.05
CA PHE A 26 3.14 -13.89 11.65
C PHE A 26 2.68 -13.56 10.22
N ILE A 27 2.86 -14.47 9.27
CA ILE A 27 2.42 -14.30 7.88
C ILE A 27 0.89 -14.08 7.82
N ILE A 28 0.10 -14.92 8.51
CA ILE A 28 -1.37 -14.78 8.57
C ILE A 28 -1.76 -13.42 9.16
N SER A 29 -1.10 -13.00 10.24
CA SER A 29 -1.37 -11.70 10.86
C SER A 29 -1.08 -10.51 9.92
N GLY A 30 -0.07 -10.65 9.05
CA GLY A 30 0.25 -9.67 8.00
C GLY A 30 -0.90 -9.50 7.02
N PHE A 31 -1.41 -10.60 6.46
CA PHE A 31 -2.55 -10.59 5.54
C PHE A 31 -3.83 -10.00 6.18
N ILE A 32 -4.12 -10.36 7.44
CA ILE A 32 -5.27 -9.81 8.17
C ILE A 32 -5.11 -8.29 8.36
N ASN A 33 -3.92 -7.85 8.79
CA ASN A 33 -3.65 -6.44 9.00
C ASN A 33 -3.82 -5.64 7.70
N GLU A 34 -3.27 -6.11 6.58
CA GLU A 34 -3.44 -5.47 5.27
C GLU A 34 -4.91 -5.32 4.88
N LYS A 35 -5.72 -6.39 5.01
CA LYS A 35 -7.17 -6.33 4.75
C LYS A 35 -7.88 -5.29 5.61
N ILE A 36 -7.50 -5.15 6.89
CA ILE A 36 -8.06 -4.13 7.79
C ILE A 36 -7.72 -2.72 7.31
N TRP A 37 -6.48 -2.49 6.86
CA TRP A 37 -6.04 -1.19 6.34
C TRP A 37 -6.76 -0.81 5.05
N ILE A 38 -6.91 -1.76 4.12
CA ILE A 38 -7.67 -1.57 2.87
C ILE A 38 -9.13 -1.26 3.19
N GLY A 39 -9.75 -2.01 4.11
CA GLY A 39 -11.12 -1.75 4.55
C GLY A 39 -11.29 -0.34 5.12
N LYS A 40 -10.37 0.12 5.98
CA LYS A 40 -10.40 1.49 6.53
C LYS A 40 -10.25 2.55 5.43
N MET A 41 -9.34 2.35 4.47
CA MET A 41 -9.19 3.25 3.33
C MET A 41 -10.49 3.38 2.52
N LEU A 42 -11.14 2.25 2.23
CA LEU A 42 -12.37 2.19 1.43
C LEU A 42 -13.60 2.79 2.11
N THR A 43 -13.59 3.00 3.44
CA THR A 43 -14.69 3.68 4.15
C THR A 43 -14.66 5.20 4.01
N ARG A 44 -13.48 5.78 3.76
CA ARG A 44 -13.30 7.23 3.64
C ARG A 44 -12.24 7.56 2.58
N PRO A 45 -12.44 7.05 1.35
CA PRO A 45 -11.43 7.12 0.31
C PRO A 45 -11.31 8.54 -0.21
N LYS A 46 -10.08 8.92 -0.49
CA LYS A 46 -9.76 10.10 -1.29
C LYS A 46 -8.74 9.76 -2.33
N TYR A 47 -8.68 10.60 -3.35
CA TYR A 47 -7.89 10.36 -4.55
C TYR A 47 -6.94 11.52 -4.79
N THR A 48 -5.75 11.22 -5.29
CA THR A 48 -4.80 12.25 -5.73
C THR A 48 -3.87 11.64 -6.78
N ILE A 49 -2.99 12.47 -7.33
CA ILE A 49 -1.96 12.03 -8.26
C ILE A 49 -0.65 11.82 -7.53
N ALA A 50 -0.05 10.67 -7.80
CA ALA A 50 1.34 10.38 -7.48
C ALA A 50 2.21 10.59 -8.72
N ILE A 51 3.49 10.90 -8.48
CA ILE A 51 4.51 11.06 -9.51
C ILE A 51 5.64 10.10 -9.20
N ALA A 52 5.98 9.23 -10.15
CA ALA A 52 7.16 8.37 -10.06
C ALA A 52 8.43 9.22 -9.96
N THR A 53 9.23 8.98 -8.93
CA THR A 53 10.49 9.70 -8.67
C THR A 53 11.72 8.94 -9.19
N THR A 54 11.56 7.65 -9.44
CA THR A 54 12.58 6.76 -10.01
C THR A 54 11.97 5.93 -11.13
N ASP A 55 12.81 5.42 -12.02
CA ASP A 55 12.41 4.33 -12.91
C ASP A 55 12.28 3.03 -12.10
N TRP A 56 11.63 2.03 -12.67
CA TRP A 56 11.63 0.68 -12.09
C TRP A 56 13.06 0.22 -11.84
N HIS A 57 13.36 -0.09 -10.58
CA HIS A 57 14.69 -0.51 -10.19
C HIS A 57 14.64 -1.60 -9.13
N GLN A 58 15.71 -2.38 -9.07
CA GLN A 58 16.01 -3.21 -7.91
C GLN A 58 16.75 -2.33 -6.89
N LYS A 59 16.21 -2.23 -5.68
CA LYS A 59 16.91 -1.57 -4.58
C LYS A 59 17.98 -2.48 -4.03
N ASN A 60 19.07 -1.90 -3.52
CA ASN A 60 20.12 -2.61 -2.79
C ASN A 60 19.63 -3.23 -1.45
N ASN A 61 18.33 -3.15 -1.12
CA ASN A 61 17.70 -3.72 0.06
C ASN A 61 16.64 -4.80 -0.27
N ASN A 62 16.80 -5.52 -1.38
CA ASN A 62 15.91 -6.61 -1.86
C ASN A 62 14.48 -6.19 -2.23
N GLY A 63 14.16 -4.89 -2.22
CA GLY A 63 12.90 -4.37 -2.75
C GLY A 63 12.97 -4.18 -4.27
N VAL A 64 11.90 -4.54 -4.97
CA VAL A 64 11.71 -4.19 -6.39
C VAL A 64 10.52 -3.24 -6.48
N GLY A 65 10.68 -2.13 -7.18
CA GLY A 65 9.61 -1.16 -7.29
C GLY A 65 9.98 0.11 -8.02
N THR A 66 8.95 0.92 -8.27
CA THR A 66 9.10 2.32 -8.61
C THR A 66 8.80 3.15 -7.37
N ASP A 67 9.71 4.07 -7.01
CA ASP A 67 9.43 5.05 -5.97
C ASP A 67 8.55 6.15 -6.53
N TYR A 68 7.68 6.68 -5.69
CA TYR A 68 6.80 7.77 -6.07
C TYR A 68 6.55 8.71 -4.90
N SER A 69 6.08 9.91 -5.24
CA SER A 69 5.69 10.91 -4.26
C SER A 69 4.31 11.49 -4.58
N TYR A 70 3.60 11.90 -3.54
CA TYR A 70 2.32 12.60 -3.66
C TYR A 70 2.19 13.67 -2.56
N LYS A 71 1.36 14.67 -2.82
CA LYS A 71 1.20 15.84 -1.94
C LYS A 71 -0.22 15.93 -1.41
N ILE A 72 -0.35 16.02 -0.07
CA ILE A 72 -1.62 16.24 0.62
C ILE A 72 -1.42 17.30 1.70
N ASN A 73 -2.25 18.34 1.70
CA ASN A 73 -2.19 19.50 2.58
C ASN A 73 -0.78 20.08 2.69
N ASN A 74 -0.14 20.28 1.55
CA ASN A 74 1.24 20.75 1.44
C ASN A 74 2.33 19.82 2.01
N LYS A 75 1.96 18.65 2.54
CA LYS A 75 2.92 17.63 2.98
C LYS A 75 3.19 16.64 1.85
N VAL A 76 4.46 16.34 1.65
CA VAL A 76 4.93 15.33 0.69
C VAL A 76 5.01 13.99 1.40
N TYR A 77 4.52 12.96 0.73
CA TYR A 77 4.62 11.57 1.12
C TYR A 77 5.38 10.83 0.04
N ASN A 78 6.25 9.90 0.44
CA ASN A 78 7.04 9.08 -0.44
C ASN A 78 6.74 7.62 -0.12
N GLU A 79 6.48 6.84 -1.16
CA GLU A 79 6.13 5.43 -1.05
C GLU A 79 6.74 4.69 -2.24
N THR A 80 6.66 3.36 -2.21
CA THR A 80 7.12 2.49 -3.30
C THR A 80 5.94 1.68 -3.80
N THR A 81 5.87 1.46 -5.11
CA THR A 81 4.86 0.60 -5.72
C THR A 81 5.51 -0.54 -6.48
N GLY A 82 4.82 -1.69 -6.52
CA GLY A 82 5.22 -2.86 -7.30
C GLY A 82 4.88 -2.75 -8.79
N PHE A 83 4.34 -1.61 -9.24
CA PHE A 83 4.12 -1.35 -10.67
C PHE A 83 5.34 -0.69 -11.32
N SER A 84 5.62 -1.09 -12.56
CA SER A 84 6.71 -0.55 -13.37
C SER A 84 6.31 0.77 -14.00
N TYR A 85 6.63 1.87 -13.33
CA TYR A 85 6.54 3.22 -13.89
C TYR A 85 7.92 3.75 -14.26
N ARG A 86 7.94 4.67 -15.24
CA ARG A 86 9.09 5.51 -15.57
C ARG A 86 9.09 6.75 -14.70
N LYS A 87 10.26 7.30 -14.43
CA LYS A 87 10.42 8.54 -13.68
C LYS A 87 9.65 9.67 -14.38
N GLY A 88 8.80 10.36 -13.62
CA GLY A 88 7.93 11.42 -14.11
C GLY A 88 6.51 10.97 -14.47
N ASP A 89 6.26 9.65 -14.58
CA ASP A 89 4.93 9.11 -14.81
C ASP A 89 3.98 9.56 -13.70
N LYS A 90 2.77 9.92 -14.11
CA LYS A 90 1.68 10.31 -13.21
C LYS A 90 0.65 9.19 -13.17
N PHE A 91 0.18 8.87 -11.98
CA PHE A 91 -0.84 7.84 -11.80
C PHE A 91 -1.77 8.16 -10.64
N LEU A 92 -2.98 7.63 -10.72
CA LEU A 92 -3.98 7.78 -9.67
C LEU A 92 -3.59 6.91 -8.46
N ILE A 93 -3.73 7.50 -7.28
CA ILE A 93 -3.68 6.78 -6.01
C ILE A 93 -4.96 7.02 -5.21
N ILE A 94 -5.31 6.05 -4.38
CA ILE A 94 -6.37 6.13 -3.38
C ILE A 94 -5.73 6.08 -2.00
N TYR A 95 -6.22 6.89 -1.06
CA TYR A 95 -5.70 6.93 0.31
C TYR A 95 -6.80 7.14 1.34
N ASP A 96 -6.50 6.77 2.59
CA ASP A 96 -7.34 7.03 3.75
C ASP A 96 -7.26 8.51 4.14
N SER A 97 -8.39 9.22 4.07
CA SER A 97 -8.45 10.65 4.41
C SER A 97 -7.97 11.04 5.82
N LEU A 98 -8.03 10.15 6.82
CA LEU A 98 -7.46 10.41 8.16
C LEU A 98 -6.02 9.94 8.31
N LYS A 99 -5.59 8.99 7.47
CA LYS A 99 -4.22 8.43 7.50
C LYS A 99 -3.65 8.37 6.09
N PRO A 100 -3.19 9.50 5.52
CA PRO A 100 -2.68 9.58 4.15
C PRO A 100 -1.63 8.54 3.75
N LYS A 101 -0.82 8.06 4.70
CA LYS A 101 0.15 6.97 4.48
C LYS A 101 -0.47 5.62 4.14
N ASN A 102 -1.74 5.40 4.49
CA ASN A 102 -2.48 4.23 4.05
C ASN A 102 -3.02 4.53 2.64
N VAL A 103 -2.22 4.14 1.65
CA VAL A 103 -2.40 4.49 0.24
C VAL A 103 -2.18 3.26 -0.62
N GLN A 104 -2.89 3.19 -1.75
CA GLN A 104 -2.66 2.20 -2.80
C GLN A 104 -2.61 2.84 -4.18
N THR A 105 -1.79 2.27 -5.04
CA THR A 105 -1.73 2.63 -6.46
C THR A 105 -2.92 2.06 -7.19
N LEU A 106 -3.57 2.88 -8.02
CA LEU A 106 -4.64 2.44 -8.91
C LEU A 106 -4.13 2.31 -10.34
N ALA A 107 -3.31 1.30 -10.60
CA ALA A 107 -2.66 1.10 -11.90
C ALA A 107 -3.64 0.89 -13.07
N LEU A 108 -4.88 0.49 -12.76
CA LEU A 108 -5.98 0.37 -13.71
C LEU A 108 -6.41 1.72 -14.34
N TYR A 109 -6.06 2.84 -13.70
CA TYR A 109 -6.45 4.18 -14.11
C TYR A 109 -5.20 5.04 -14.37
N PRO A 110 -4.51 4.85 -15.51
CA PRO A 110 -3.40 5.73 -15.89
C PRO A 110 -3.91 7.16 -16.03
N VAL A 111 -3.09 8.14 -15.66
CA VAL A 111 -3.41 9.55 -15.83
C VAL A 111 -2.89 9.97 -17.21
N PRO A 112 -3.78 10.33 -18.15
CA PRO A 112 -3.34 10.66 -19.50
C PRO A 112 -2.46 11.92 -19.50
N GLU A 113 -1.47 11.97 -20.41
CA GLU A 113 -0.47 13.04 -20.48
C GLU A 113 -1.07 14.41 -20.85
N ASP A 114 -2.20 14.40 -21.54
CA ASP A 114 -2.97 15.56 -22.01
C ASP A 114 -3.75 16.30 -20.89
N TYR A 115 -3.74 15.80 -19.65
CA TYR A 115 -4.27 16.52 -18.48
C TYR A 115 -3.35 17.66 -18.02
N THR A 116 -2.89 18.48 -18.96
CA THR A 116 -2.22 19.75 -18.71
C THR A 116 -3.21 20.72 -18.04
N GLY A 117 -3.08 20.93 -16.73
CA GLY A 117 -3.98 21.82 -15.95
C GLY A 117 -4.84 21.13 -14.90
N LEU A 118 -4.61 19.84 -14.63
CA LEU A 118 -5.25 19.09 -13.55
C LEU A 118 -5.08 19.82 -12.20
N LYS A 119 -6.17 20.42 -11.71
CA LYS A 119 -6.18 21.08 -10.39
C LYS A 119 -6.37 20.02 -9.31
N ILE A 120 -5.27 19.60 -8.70
CA ILE A 120 -5.28 18.67 -7.56
C ILE A 120 -5.63 19.49 -6.30
N PRO A 121 -6.77 19.21 -5.63
CA PRO A 121 -7.12 19.87 -4.38
C PRO A 121 -6.06 19.57 -3.33
N LYS A 122 -5.79 20.53 -2.44
CA LYS A 122 -4.86 20.32 -1.31
C LYS A 122 -5.19 19.05 -0.54
N ASN A 123 -6.47 18.76 -0.39
CA ASN A 123 -7.00 17.66 0.41
C ASN A 123 -7.38 16.43 -0.40
N GLY A 124 -6.91 16.31 -1.66
CA GLY A 124 -7.34 15.29 -2.62
C GLY A 124 -8.81 15.41 -3.02
N TRP A 125 -9.20 14.63 -4.03
CA TRP A 125 -10.57 14.52 -4.52
C TRP A 125 -11.40 13.54 -3.69
N LYS A 126 -12.67 13.84 -3.54
CA LYS A 126 -13.71 12.81 -3.36
C LYS A 126 -13.93 12.06 -4.67
N TYR A 127 -14.61 10.92 -4.61
CA TYR A 127 -14.93 10.12 -5.78
C TYR A 127 -15.57 10.93 -6.93
N GLN A 128 -16.59 11.75 -6.64
CA GLN A 128 -17.27 12.54 -7.67
C GLN A 128 -16.44 13.70 -8.23
N GLU A 129 -15.33 14.05 -7.58
CA GLU A 129 -14.47 15.18 -7.95
C GLU A 129 -13.29 14.73 -8.82
N VAL A 130 -13.09 13.42 -9.00
CA VAL A 130 -12.05 12.88 -9.86
C VAL A 130 -12.36 13.27 -11.32
N PRO A 131 -11.44 13.94 -12.02
CA PRO A 131 -11.73 14.55 -13.33
C PRO A 131 -11.67 13.55 -14.51
N PHE A 132 -11.64 12.25 -14.23
CA PHE A 132 -11.64 11.17 -15.22
C PHE A 132 -12.50 10.01 -14.74
N ASN A 133 -12.95 9.19 -15.69
CA ASN A 133 -13.91 8.14 -15.40
C ASN A 133 -13.26 7.03 -14.56
N ILE A 134 -13.74 6.89 -13.32
CA ILE A 134 -13.34 5.83 -12.39
C ILE A 134 -14.57 5.10 -11.90
N ASP A 135 -14.45 3.80 -11.63
CA ASP A 135 -15.53 2.99 -11.07
C ASP A 135 -15.16 2.51 -9.66
N SER A 136 -15.94 2.95 -8.67
CA SER A 136 -15.75 2.59 -7.27
C SER A 136 -15.90 1.09 -6.99
N ASN A 137 -16.72 0.36 -7.74
CA ASN A 137 -16.90 -1.08 -7.60
C ASN A 137 -15.69 -1.83 -8.16
N VAL A 138 -15.17 -1.39 -9.30
CA VAL A 138 -13.92 -1.93 -9.88
C VAL A 138 -12.74 -1.67 -8.94
N ILE A 139 -12.64 -0.46 -8.38
CA ILE A 139 -11.59 -0.12 -7.39
C ILE A 139 -11.71 -1.00 -6.14
N ARG A 140 -12.92 -1.15 -5.60
CA ARG A 140 -13.15 -2.00 -4.43
C ARG A 140 -12.70 -3.42 -4.71
N LYS A 141 -13.16 -4.00 -5.82
CA LYS A 141 -12.80 -5.34 -6.25
C LYS A 141 -11.30 -5.50 -6.41
N TYR A 142 -10.65 -4.60 -7.15
CA TYR A 142 -9.20 -4.60 -7.37
C TYR A 142 -8.36 -4.57 -6.08
N LEU A 143 -8.86 -3.91 -5.04
CA LEU A 143 -8.14 -3.80 -3.76
C LEU A 143 -8.47 -4.91 -2.77
N THR A 144 -9.57 -5.64 -2.96
CA THR A 144 -10.00 -6.70 -2.03
C THR A 144 -9.78 -8.11 -2.55
N ASP A 145 -9.65 -8.27 -3.87
CA ASP A 145 -9.30 -9.51 -4.56
C ASP A 145 -7.82 -9.84 -4.35
#